data_AF-A0A0S8HB39-F1
#
_entry.id   AF-A0A0S8HB39-F1
#
_cell.length_a   1.000
_cell.length_b   1.000
_cell.length_c   1.000
_cell.angle_alpha   90.00
_cell.angle_beta   90.00
_cell.angle_gamma   90.00
#
_symmetry.space_group_name_H-M   'P 1'
#
loop_
_entity.id
_entity.type
_entity.pdbx_description
1 polymer ?
#
loop_
_entity_poly.entity_id
_entity_poly.type
_entity_poly.pdbx_seq_one_letter_code
_entity_poly.pdbx_strand_id
1 'polypeptide(L)' 'MIEERHRAAKDFDRCNRDVDACNAAAAEIMAAAGIPVDDLHAAVTAAGAENIISDDGVHLTDDGYRMLGRVAADCIRKYL' A
#
# COMPACT_ATOMS: atom_id res chain seq x y z
N MET A 1 6.18 -13.65 -9.38
CA MET A 1 5.48 -12.34 -9.22
C MET A 1 4.95 -12.22 -7.80
N ILE A 2 4.78 -11.01 -7.25
CA ILE A 2 4.27 -10.78 -5.88
C ILE A 2 2.98 -11.56 -5.57
N GLU A 3 2.02 -11.60 -6.50
CA GLU A 3 0.75 -12.32 -6.32
C GLU A 3 0.93 -13.84 -6.16
N GLU A 4 1.92 -14.43 -6.84
CA GLU A 4 2.23 -15.86 -6.69
C GLU A 4 2.83 -16.15 -5.30
N ARG A 5 3.62 -15.22 -4.76
CA ARG A 5 4.15 -15.32 -3.39
C ARG A 5 3.02 -15.26 -2.36
N HIS A 6 2.08 -14.34 -2.54
CA HIS A 6 0.88 -14.24 -1.70
C HIS A 6 0.05 -15.53 -1.71
N ARG A 7 -0.26 -16.05 -2.91
CA ARG A 7 -0.99 -17.32 -3.07
C ARG A 7 -0.30 -18.52 -2.43
N ALA A 8 1.04 -18.55 -2.48
CA ALA A 8 1.81 -19.61 -1.84
C ALA A 8 1.80 -19.51 -0.30
N ALA A 9 1.64 -18.31 0.25
CA ALA A 9 1.76 -18.04 1.69
C ALA A 9 0.42 -17.92 2.44
N LYS A 10 -0.71 -17.67 1.75
CA LYS A 10 -2.03 -17.39 2.35
C LYS A 10 -3.12 -18.33 1.85
N ASP A 11 -4.17 -18.48 2.67
CA ASP A 11 -5.35 -19.31 2.43
C ASP A 11 -6.45 -18.61 1.61
N PHE A 12 -6.26 -17.32 1.29
CA PHE A 12 -7.15 -16.54 0.44
C PHE A 12 -6.36 -15.86 -0.68
N ASP A 13 -7.01 -15.63 -1.82
CA ASP A 13 -6.41 -14.92 -2.95
C ASP A 13 -6.92 -13.48 -2.99
N ARG A 14 -5.99 -12.53 -2.96
CA ARG A 14 -6.24 -11.12 -3.27
C ARG A 14 -5.14 -10.71 -4.24
N CYS A 15 -5.56 -10.16 -5.37
CA CYS A 15 -4.66 -9.67 -6.41
C CYS A 15 -4.63 -8.14 -6.40
N ASN A 16 -3.71 -7.55 -7.16
CA ASN A 16 -3.59 -6.08 -7.23
C ASN A 16 -4.89 -5.43 -7.73
N ARG A 17 -5.67 -6.12 -8.57
CA ARG A 17 -6.99 -5.62 -8.98
C ARG A 17 -7.96 -5.44 -7.81
N ASP A 18 -7.89 -6.31 -6.79
CA ASP A 18 -8.74 -6.18 -5.61
C ASP A 18 -8.28 -5.00 -4.74
N VAL A 19 -6.97 -4.78 -4.66
CA VAL A 19 -6.38 -3.59 -4.01
C VAL A 19 -6.83 -2.31 -4.72
N ASP A 20 -6.75 -2.27 -6.06
CA ASP A 20 -7.18 -1.13 -6.86
C ASP A 20 -8.67 -0.82 -6.67
N ALA A 21 -9.52 -1.86 -6.66
CA ALA A 21 -10.95 -1.70 -6.43
C ALA A 21 -11.27 -1.15 -5.03
N CYS A 22 -10.59 -1.65 -4.00
CA CYS A 22 -10.71 -1.12 -2.64
C CYS A 22 -10.24 0.32 -2.54
N ASN A 23 -9.10 0.65 -3.15
CA ASN A 23 -8.53 2.00 -3.13
C ASN A 23 -9.42 2.99 -3.86
N ALA A 24 -10.01 2.61 -5.00
CA ALA A 24 -10.96 3.45 -5.72
C ALA A 24 -12.21 3.75 -4.87
N ALA A 25 -12.81 2.73 -4.26
CA ALA A 25 -13.96 2.90 -3.37
C ALA A 25 -13.63 3.78 -2.15
N ALA A 26 -12.45 3.57 -1.54
CA ALA A 26 -11.99 4.40 -0.43
C ALA A 26 -11.80 5.86 -0.86
N ALA A 27 -11.18 6.11 -2.01
CA ALA A 27 -10.95 7.45 -2.53
C ALA A 27 -12.27 8.21 -2.75
N GLU A 28 -13.30 7.56 -3.28
CA GLU A 28 -14.63 8.16 -3.45
C GLU A 28 -15.25 8.58 -2.11
N ILE A 29 -15.23 7.69 -1.11
CA ILE A 29 -15.79 7.96 0.23
C ILE A 29 -15.04 9.10 0.92
N MET A 30 -13.71 9.07 0.88
CA MET A 30 -12.87 10.06 1.55
C MET A 30 -13.02 11.44 0.90
N ALA A 31 -13.11 11.49 -0.44
CA ALA A 31 -13.38 12.73 -1.17
C ALA A 31 -14.76 13.32 -0.79
N ALA A 32 -15.81 12.49 -0.72
CA ALA A 32 -17.14 12.92 -0.29
C ALA A 32 -17.16 13.47 1.15
N ALA A 33 -16.29 12.95 2.02
CA ALA A 33 -16.14 13.41 3.40
C ALA A 33 -15.18 14.61 3.55
N GLY A 34 -14.49 15.04 2.49
CA GLY A 34 -13.46 16.09 2.56
C GLY A 34 -12.23 15.66 3.36
N ILE A 35 -11.97 14.37 3.48
CA ILE A 35 -10.83 13.82 4.24
C ILE A 35 -9.69 13.54 3.25
N PRO A 36 -8.49 14.10 3.45
CA PRO A 36 -7.34 13.81 2.60
C PRO A 36 -6.86 12.36 2.78
N VAL A 37 -6.34 11.78 1.69
CA VAL A 37 -5.80 10.42 1.64
C VAL A 37 -4.28 10.49 1.50
N ASP A 38 -3.58 9.68 2.29
CA ASP A 38 -2.18 9.34 2.08
C ASP A 38 -2.07 8.15 1.11
N ASP A 39 -1.69 8.42 -0.15
CA ASP A 39 -1.56 7.38 -1.17
C ASP A 39 -0.29 6.52 -0.98
N LEU A 40 -0.35 5.62 0.00
CA LEU A 40 0.73 4.71 0.34
C LEU A 40 0.95 3.64 -0.74
N HIS A 41 -0.10 3.30 -1.51
CA HIS A 41 0.00 2.36 -2.63
C HIS A 41 0.88 2.93 -3.75
N ALA A 42 0.69 4.20 -4.11
CA ALA A 42 1.55 4.88 -5.07
C ALA A 42 3.01 4.96 -4.57
N ALA A 43 3.22 5.21 -3.27
CA ALA A 43 4.56 5.25 -2.69
C ALA A 43 5.30 3.90 -2.78
N VAL A 44 4.62 2.79 -2.45
CA VAL A 44 5.18 1.44 -2.58
C VAL A 44 5.45 1.10 -4.05
N THR A 45 4.54 1.45 -4.95
CA THR A 45 4.70 1.22 -6.40
C THR A 45 5.90 1.98 -6.95
N ALA A 46 6.05 3.26 -6.60
CA ALA A 46 7.15 4.10 -7.05
C ALA A 46 8.53 3.65 -6.54
N ALA A 47 8.59 3.06 -5.34
CA ALA A 47 9.81 2.48 -4.78
C ALA A 47 10.20 1.13 -5.42
N GLY A 48 9.34 0.57 -6.27
CA GLY A 48 9.50 -0.77 -6.84
C GLY A 48 9.13 -1.84 -5.81
N ALA A 49 7.86 -2.23 -5.81
CA ALA A 49 7.28 -3.18 -4.84
C ALA A 49 8.10 -4.46 -4.66
N GLU A 50 8.68 -5.01 -5.74
CA GLU A 50 9.51 -6.22 -5.71
C GLU A 50 10.77 -6.09 -4.83
N ASN A 51 11.24 -4.87 -4.57
CA ASN A 51 12.43 -4.61 -3.74
C ASN A 51 12.10 -4.47 -2.26
N ILE A 52 10.84 -4.16 -1.93
CA ILE A 52 10.45 -3.76 -0.57
C ILE A 52 9.33 -4.59 0.02
N ILE A 53 8.66 -5.44 -0.77
CA ILE A 53 7.73 -6.46 -0.29
C ILE A 53 8.53 -7.73 0.03
N SER A 54 8.25 -8.30 1.20
CA SER A 54 8.87 -9.52 1.69
C SER A 54 8.45 -10.75 0.89
N ASP A 55 9.02 -11.91 1.24
CA ASP A 55 8.78 -13.15 0.52
C ASP A 55 7.34 -13.67 0.64
N ASP A 56 6.54 -13.14 1.56
CA ASP A 56 5.12 -13.51 1.69
C ASP A 56 4.20 -12.76 0.73
N GLY A 57 4.75 -11.85 -0.07
CA GLY A 57 4.02 -11.14 -1.12
C GLY A 57 3.06 -10.04 -0.64
N VAL A 58 3.03 -9.71 0.66
CA VAL A 58 2.13 -8.65 1.18
C VAL A 58 2.74 -7.76 2.25
N HIS A 59 3.57 -8.30 3.15
CA HIS A 59 4.24 -7.49 4.16
C HIS A 59 5.48 -6.83 3.57
N LEU A 60 5.80 -5.64 4.05
CA LEU A 60 7.02 -4.95 3.66
C LEU A 60 8.23 -5.54 4.40
N THR A 61 9.41 -5.39 3.82
CA THR A 61 10.68 -5.53 4.53
C THR A 61 10.83 -4.41 5.56
N ASP A 62 11.78 -4.55 6.48
CA ASP A 62 12.11 -3.50 7.45
C ASP A 62 12.42 -2.15 6.78
N ASP A 63 13.15 -2.16 5.66
CA ASP A 63 13.47 -0.96 4.91
C ASP A 63 12.23 -0.37 4.22
N GLY A 64 11.35 -1.24 3.70
CA GLY A 64 10.05 -0.83 3.19
C GLY A 64 9.19 -0.14 4.26
N TYR A 65 9.12 -0.69 5.47
CA TYR A 65 8.40 -0.06 6.59
C TYR A 65 9.01 1.26 7.02
N ARG A 66 10.35 1.37 7.09
CA ARG A 66 11.03 2.63 7.40
C ARG A 66 10.76 3.70 6.34
N MET A 67 10.75 3.32 5.08
CA MET A 67 10.42 4.23 3.98
C MET A 67 8.97 4.70 4.08
N LEU A 68 8.02 3.77 4.20
CA LEU A 68 6.60 4.09 4.23
C LEU A 68 6.23 4.93 5.46
N GLY A 69 6.86 4.66 6.60
CA GLY A 69 6.71 5.47 7.81
C GLY A 69 7.13 6.93 7.63
N ARG A 70 8.15 7.22 6.80
CA ARG A 70 8.52 8.61 6.47
C ARG A 70 7.46 9.27 5.59
N VAL A 71 6.96 8.55 4.59
CA VAL A 71 5.88 9.05 3.69
C VAL A 71 4.63 9.40 4.51
N ALA A 72 4.19 8.50 5.40
CA ALA A 72 3.05 8.75 6.27
C ALA A 72 3.27 9.97 7.18
N ALA A 73 4.45 10.07 7.80
CA ALA A 73 4.81 11.21 8.63
C ALA A 73 4.81 12.54 7.84
N ASP A 74 5.31 12.54 6.60
CA ASP A 74 5.32 13.73 5.74
C ASP A 74 3.92 14.14 5.28
N CYS A 75 3.02 13.19 5.08
CA CYS A 75 1.60 13.49 4.82
C CYS A 75 0.94 14.18 6.02
N ILE A 76 1.17 13.66 7.24
CA ILE A 76 0.60 14.23 8.48
C ILE A 76 1.16 15.63 8.76
N ARG A 77 2.48 15.83 8.59
CA ARG A 77 3.15 17.12 8.84
C ARG A 77 2.60 18.29 8.03
N LYS A 78 1.94 18.05 6.88
CA LYS A 78 1.29 19.12 6.09
C LYS A 78 0.14 19.80 6.83
N TYR A 79 -0.36 19.19 7.90
CA TYR A 79 -1.51 19.64 8.68
C TYR A 79 -1.17 20.00 10.14
N LEU A 80 0.11 19.96 10.52
CA LEU A 80 0.61 20.39 11.83
C LEU A 80 1.27 21.77 11.71
#